data_AF-A0A0F3M7P6-F1
#
_entry.id   AF-A0A0F3M7P6-F1
#
_cell.length_a   1.000
_cell.length_b   1.000
_cell.length_c   1.000
_cell.angle_alpha   90.00
_cell.angle_beta   90.00
_cell.angle_gamma   90.00
#
_symmetry.space_group_name_H-M   'P 1'
#
loop_
_entity.id
_entity.type
_entity.pdbx_description
1 polymer ?
#
loop_
_entity_poly.entity_id
_entity_poly.type
_entity_poly.pdbx_seq_one_letter_code
_entity_poly.pdbx_strand_id
1 'polypeptide(L)'
;MLEYMLKHIHQRDMLKLWEEFLIKFKHVLILDKEKGYVYLRSFLWYTDTKLLESQQPELEQVLAKYLSEEEKGNIMRTIAEKYIDEGIEIGETKGRAEGRVEGIAEGIEIGEVKLNKGLQGTY
;
A
#
# COMPACT_ATOMS: atom_id res chain seq x y z
N MET A 1 14.79 -13.04 10.17
CA MET A 1 14.39 -11.63 9.90
C MET A 1 12.87 -11.50 10.05
N LEU A 2 12.08 -12.17 9.22
CA LEU A 2 10.61 -12.15 9.29
C LEU A 2 10.04 -12.57 10.66
N GLU A 3 10.50 -13.69 11.23
CA GLU A 3 10.05 -14.15 12.56
C GLU A 3 10.28 -13.11 13.65
N TYR A 4 11.41 -12.39 13.59
CA TYR A 4 11.69 -11.32 14.54
C TYR A 4 10.71 -10.16 14.38
N MET A 5 10.36 -9.79 13.15
CA MET A 5 9.38 -8.73 12.88
C MET A 5 8.00 -9.12 13.41
N LEU A 6 7.58 -10.37 13.16
CA LEU A 6 6.31 -10.91 13.67
C LEU A 6 6.28 -10.92 15.20
N LYS A 7 7.38 -11.31 15.85
CA LYS A 7 7.48 -11.30 17.32
C LYS A 7 7.32 -9.90 17.92
N HIS A 8 7.72 -8.85 17.20
CA HIS A 8 7.66 -7.47 17.67
C HIS A 8 6.57 -6.65 16.97
N ILE A 9 5.63 -7.30 16.31
CA ILE A 9 4.57 -6.66 15.51
C ILE A 9 3.69 -5.72 16.37
N HIS A 10 3.54 -6.01 17.67
CA HIS A 10 2.75 -5.21 18.62
C HIS A 10 3.54 -4.15 19.38
N GLN A 11 4.85 -4.03 19.14
CA GLN A 11 5.66 -2.97 19.75
C GLN A 11 5.09 -1.61 19.34
N ARG A 12 5.04 -0.63 20.25
CA ARG A 12 4.51 0.72 19.93
C ARG A 12 5.59 1.64 19.38
N ASP A 13 6.80 1.49 19.89
CA ASP A 13 7.96 2.28 19.46
C ASP A 13 8.59 1.62 18.22
N MET A 14 8.14 2.08 17.05
CA MET A 14 8.63 1.61 15.75
C MET A 14 10.08 2.01 15.50
N LEU A 15 10.50 3.20 15.94
CA LEU A 15 11.86 3.70 15.71
C LEU A 15 12.88 2.86 16.47
N LYS A 16 12.59 2.55 17.73
CA LYS A 16 13.42 1.63 18.51
C LYS A 16 13.47 0.24 17.87
N LEU A 17 12.34 -0.27 17.38
CA LEU A 17 12.31 -1.56 16.70
C LEU A 17 13.18 -1.55 15.43
N TRP A 18 13.15 -0.46 14.68
CA TRP A 18 14.02 -0.26 13.51
C TRP A 18 15.50 -0.25 13.86
N GLU A 19 15.90 0.48 14.91
CA GLU A 19 17.28 0.47 15.37
C GLU A 19 17.74 -0.93 15.80
N GLU A 20 16.96 -1.60 16.64
CA GLU A 20 17.28 -2.97 17.09
C GLU A 20 17.34 -3.95 15.92
N PHE A 21 16.42 -3.84 14.96
CA PHE A 21 16.39 -4.66 13.77
C PHE A 21 17.64 -4.48 12.90
N LEU A 22 18.01 -3.22 12.58
CA LEU A 22 19.16 -2.93 11.73
C LEU A 22 20.49 -3.34 12.40
N ILE A 23 20.60 -3.16 13.72
CA ILE A 23 21.75 -3.64 14.50
C ILE A 23 21.83 -5.17 14.44
N LYS A 24 20.73 -5.85 14.77
CA LYS A 24 20.70 -7.31 14.93
C LYS A 24 20.87 -8.05 13.61
N PHE A 25 20.38 -7.47 12.52
CA PHE A 25 20.37 -8.10 11.20
C PHE A 25 21.36 -7.49 10.21
N LYS A 26 22.37 -6.72 10.66
CA LYS A 26 23.37 -6.07 9.80
C LYS A 26 23.95 -6.99 8.71
N HIS A 27 24.30 -8.23 9.05
CA HIS A 27 24.84 -9.20 8.09
C HIS A 27 23.77 -9.73 7.13
N VAL A 28 22.53 -9.85 7.59
CA VAL A 28 21.40 -10.33 6.79
C VAL A 28 20.92 -9.24 5.82
N LEU A 29 21.11 -7.95 6.15
CA LEU A 29 20.82 -6.84 5.24
C LEU A 29 21.64 -6.90 3.95
N ILE A 30 22.86 -7.43 4.00
CA ILE A 30 23.70 -7.63 2.80
C ILE A 30 23.02 -8.63 1.85
N LEU A 31 22.52 -9.73 2.42
CA LEU A 31 21.78 -10.77 1.69
C LEU A 31 20.44 -10.26 1.17
N ASP A 32 19.74 -9.44 1.96
CA ASP A 32 18.50 -8.79 1.53
C ASP A 32 18.75 -7.82 0.37
N LYS A 33 19.85 -7.05 0.43
CA LYS A 33 20.31 -6.17 -0.64
C LYS A 33 20.54 -6.91 -1.95
N GLU A 34 21.20 -8.08 -1.94
CA GLU A 34 21.38 -8.91 -3.14
C GLU A 34 20.05 -9.37 -3.74
N LYS A 35 19.02 -9.53 -2.90
CA LYS A 35 17.64 -9.82 -3.32
C LYS A 35 16.82 -8.56 -3.60
N GLY A 36 17.48 -7.40 -3.64
CA GLY A 36 16.86 -6.12 -3.90
C GLY A 36 16.02 -5.60 -2.76
N TYR A 37 16.35 -5.85 -1.49
CA TYR A 37 15.68 -5.29 -0.30
C TYR A 37 14.25 -5.77 -0.05
N VAL A 38 13.94 -7.04 -0.31
CA VAL A 38 12.59 -7.59 -0.13
C VAL A 38 12.12 -7.45 1.31
N TYR A 39 12.92 -7.86 2.29
CA TYR A 39 12.51 -7.83 3.69
C TYR A 39 12.47 -6.40 4.23
N LEU A 40 13.44 -5.58 3.87
CA LEU A 40 13.50 -4.18 4.30
C LEU A 40 12.31 -3.37 3.76
N ARG A 41 11.94 -3.56 2.49
CA ARG A 41 10.73 -2.94 1.91
C ARG A 41 9.45 -3.41 2.59
N SER A 42 9.31 -4.72 2.83
CA SER A 42 8.16 -5.25 3.56
C SER A 42 8.07 -4.67 4.97
N PHE A 43 9.21 -4.48 5.64
CA PHE A 43 9.21 -3.86 6.96
C PHE A 43 8.76 -2.41 6.90
N LEU A 44 9.33 -1.65 5.97
CA LEU A 44 9.05 -0.24 5.79
C LEU A 44 7.57 -0.01 5.52
N TRP A 45 6.99 -0.76 4.59
CA TRP A 45 5.57 -0.71 4.31
C TRP A 45 4.72 -1.00 5.55
N TYR A 46 5.08 -2.02 6.33
CA TYR A 46 4.38 -2.34 7.57
C TYR A 46 4.47 -1.21 8.60
N THR A 47 5.64 -0.60 8.77
CA THR A 47 5.84 0.46 9.77
C THR A 47 5.31 1.82 9.32
N ASP A 48 5.27 2.09 8.02
CA ASP A 48 4.77 3.34 7.46
C ASP A 48 3.31 3.59 7.86
N THR A 49 2.46 2.55 7.80
CA THR A 49 1.07 2.61 8.29
C THR A 49 0.92 2.88 9.80
N LYS A 50 2.01 2.75 10.56
CA LYS A 50 2.04 2.88 12.04
C LYS A 50 2.83 4.09 12.53
N LEU A 51 3.60 4.73 11.65
CA LEU A 51 4.38 5.91 11.97
C LEU A 51 3.53 7.15 11.73
N LEU A 52 3.68 8.14 12.62
CA LEU A 52 3.18 9.47 12.35
C LEU A 52 4.07 10.15 11.32
N GLU A 53 3.50 11.05 10.52
CA GLU A 53 4.26 11.83 9.52
C GLU A 53 5.43 12.59 10.17
N SER A 54 5.25 13.09 11.41
CA SER A 54 6.31 13.74 12.19
C SER A 54 7.49 12.83 12.55
N GLN A 55 7.31 11.51 12.52
CA GLN A 55 8.34 10.51 12.85
C GLN A 55 9.07 10.00 11.60
N GLN A 56 8.61 10.34 10.39
CA GLN A 56 9.28 9.95 9.16
C GLN A 56 10.73 10.48 9.06
N PRO A 57 11.03 11.75 9.42
CA PRO A 57 12.41 12.24 9.43
C PRO A 57 13.32 11.48 10.40
N GLU A 58 12.76 11.01 11.52
CA GLU A 58 13.49 10.24 12.54
C GLU A 58 13.81 8.84 12.02
N LEU A 59 12.87 8.20 11.31
CA LEU A 59 13.12 6.92 10.64
C LEU A 59 14.17 7.06 9.54
N GLU A 60 14.13 8.12 8.74
CA GLU A 60 15.15 8.39 7.71
C GLU A 60 16.55 8.52 8.32
N GLN A 61 16.67 9.18 9.47
CA GLN A 61 17.94 9.27 10.21
C GLN A 61 18.40 7.90 10.70
N VAL A 62 17.49 7.05 11.20
CA VAL A 62 17.82 5.67 11.59
C VAL A 62 18.33 4.88 10.39
N LEU A 63 17.65 4.93 9.25
CA LEU A 63 18.05 4.24 8.02
C LEU A 63 19.39 4.77 7.48
N ALA A 64 19.64 6.07 7.56
CA ALA A 64 20.88 6.71 7.11
C ALA A 64 22.14 6.21 7.84
N LYS A 65 21.98 5.67 9.06
CA LYS A 65 23.09 5.04 9.80
C LYS A 65 23.55 3.72 9.14
N TYR A 66 22.71 3.08 8.33
CA TYR A 66 22.93 1.73 7.79
C TYR A 66 22.88 1.64 6.27
N LEU A 67 22.29 2.63 5.59
CA LEU A 67 22.05 2.67 4.15
C LEU A 67 22.59 3.95 3.55
N SER A 68 23.12 3.86 2.32
CA SER A 68 23.52 5.04 1.54
C SER A 68 22.31 5.84 1.06
N GLU A 69 22.53 7.08 0.63
CA GLU A 69 21.47 7.92 0.02
C GLU A 69 20.83 7.25 -1.21
N GLU A 70 21.63 6.56 -2.02
CA GLU A 70 21.12 5.84 -3.19
C GLU A 70 20.22 4.68 -2.79
N GLU A 71 20.62 3.89 -1.80
CA GLU A 71 19.84 2.75 -1.32
C GLU A 71 18.51 3.22 -0.71
N LYS A 72 18.56 4.26 0.11
CA LYS A 72 17.37 4.90 0.66
C LYS A 72 16.45 5.39 -0.44
N GLY A 73 16.97 6.14 -1.41
CA GLY A 73 16.19 6.66 -2.54
C GLY A 73 15.50 5.55 -3.35
N ASN A 74 16.19 4.43 -3.59
CA ASN A 74 15.63 3.30 -4.32
C ASN A 74 14.52 2.60 -3.53
N ILE A 75 14.70 2.39 -2.22
CA ILE A 75 13.69 1.78 -1.36
C ILE A 75 12.44 2.67 -1.28
N MET A 76 12.61 3.97 -1.00
CA MET A 76 11.50 4.93 -0.89
C MET A 76 10.73 5.05 -2.21
N ARG A 77 11.42 5.15 -3.35
CA ARG A 77 10.78 5.21 -4.67
C ARG A 77 9.93 3.97 -4.95
N THR A 78 10.45 2.78 -4.67
CA THR A 78 9.71 1.52 -4.88
C THR A 78 8.44 1.45 -4.02
N ILE A 79 8.48 1.97 -2.79
CA ILE A 79 7.29 2.03 -1.93
C ILE A 79 6.26 3.02 -2.48
N ALA A 80 6.71 4.20 -2.94
CA ALA A 80 5.82 5.18 -3.56
C ALA A 80 5.15 4.62 -4.83
N GLU A 81 5.91 3.93 -5.69
CA GLU A 81 5.37 3.23 -6.86
C GLU A 81 4.30 2.20 -6.46
N LYS A 82 4.56 1.38 -5.42
CA LYS A 82 3.57 0.42 -4.91
C LYS A 82 2.28 1.07 -4.42
N TYR A 83 2.35 2.24 -3.79
CA TYR A 83 1.15 2.98 -3.37
C TYR A 83 0.35 3.52 -4.55
N ILE A 84 1.02 3.93 -5.63
CA ILE A 84 0.36 4.33 -6.88
C ILE A 84 -0.39 3.14 -7.47
N ASP A 85 0.27 1.99 -7.57
CA ASP A 85 -0.33 0.76 -8.10
C ASP A 85 -1.55 0.30 -7.27
N GLU A 86 -1.43 0.27 -5.94
CA GLU A 86 -2.54 -0.04 -5.03
C GLU A 86 -3.71 0.95 -5.20
N GLY A 87 -3.40 2.24 -5.35
CA GLY A 87 -4.40 3.28 -5.59
C GLY A 87 -5.15 3.09 -6.90
N ILE A 88 -4.45 2.71 -7.98
CA ILE A 88 -5.04 2.40 -9.28
C ILE A 88 -5.95 1.18 -9.17
N GLU A 89 -5.48 0.10 -8.56
CA GLU A 89 -6.26 -1.14 -8.40
C GLU A 89 -7.56 -0.93 -7.60
N ILE A 90 -7.48 -0.18 -6.50
CA ILE A 90 -8.65 0.20 -5.69
C ILE A 90 -9.61 1.05 -6.54
N GLY A 91 -9.08 2.04 -7.27
CA GLY A 91 -9.86 2.91 -8.15
C GLY A 91 -10.61 2.14 -9.24
N GLU A 92 -9.93 1.25 -9.96
CA GLU A 92 -10.54 0.41 -11.00
C GLU A 92 -11.62 -0.52 -10.44
N THR A 93 -11.35 -1.14 -9.29
CA THR A 93 -12.29 -2.06 -8.65
C THR A 93 -13.55 -1.33 -8.21
N LYS A 94 -13.39 -0.17 -7.57
CA LYS A 94 -14.50 0.67 -7.12
C LYS A 94 -15.30 1.21 -8.30
N GLY A 95 -14.63 1.76 -9.31
CA GLY A 95 -15.28 2.29 -10.51
C GLY A 95 -16.05 1.22 -11.29
N ARG A 96 -15.53 -0.01 -11.38
CA ARG A 96 -16.23 -1.14 -12.01
C ARG A 96 -17.50 -1.53 -11.22
N ALA A 97 -17.43 -1.52 -9.89
CA ALA A 97 -18.56 -1.85 -9.05
C ALA A 97 -19.67 -0.78 -9.15
N GLU A 98 -19.29 0.49 -9.03
CA GLU A 98 -20.21 1.64 -9.12
C GLU A 98 -20.86 1.70 -10.52
N GLY A 99 -20.06 1.64 -11.59
CA GLY A 99 -20.58 1.67 -12.96
C GLY A 99 -21.49 0.48 -13.30
N ARG A 100 -21.28 -0.68 -12.68
CA ARG A 100 -22.20 -1.82 -12.83
C ARG A 100 -23.55 -1.55 -12.18
N VAL A 101 -23.57 -0.96 -10.99
CA VAL A 101 -24.81 -0.62 -10.28
C VAL A 101 -25.57 0.46 -11.03
N GLU A 102 -24.89 1.54 -11.44
CA GLU A 102 -25.48 2.63 -12.22
C GLU A 102 -26.03 2.12 -13.55
N GLY A 103 -25.25 1.33 -14.29
CA GLY A 103 -25.70 0.78 -15.58
C GLY A 103 -26.90 -0.17 -15.47
N ILE A 104 -27.03 -0.92 -14.37
CA ILE A 104 -28.23 -1.73 -14.10
C ILE A 104 -29.43 -0.83 -13.81
N ALA A 105 -29.26 0.19 -12.96
CA ALA A 105 -30.32 1.11 -12.60
C ALA A 105 -30.85 1.89 -13.82
N GLU A 106 -29.96 2.48 -14.62
CA GLU A 106 -30.31 3.16 -15.87
C GLU A 106 -30.96 2.20 -16.87
N GLY A 107 -30.45 0.97 -16.98
CA GLY A 107 -31.03 -0.05 -17.85
C GLY A 107 -32.47 -0.41 -17.47
N ILE A 108 -32.78 -0.53 -16.18
CA ILE A 108 -34.13 -0.78 -15.66
C ILE A 108 -35.03 0.42 -15.98
N GLU A 109 -34.59 1.64 -15.69
CA GLU A 109 -35.37 2.86 -15.93
C GLU A 109 -35.71 3.02 -17.41
N ILE A 110 -34.74 2.87 -18.31
CA ILE A 110 -34.95 2.92 -19.76
C ILE A 110 -35.93 1.84 -20.21
N GLY A 111 -35.82 0.63 -19.63
CA GLY A 111 -36.74 -0.48 -19.88
C GLY A 111 -38.18 -0.13 -19.51
N GLU A 112 -38.40 0.38 -18.30
CA GLU A 112 -39.73 0.78 -17.80
C GLU A 112 -40.35 1.90 -18.65
N VAL A 113 -39.56 2.92 -19.00
CA VAL A 113 -40.03 4.04 -19.85
C VAL A 113 -40.46 3.53 -21.24
N LYS A 114 -39.70 2.62 -21.84
CA LYS A 114 -40.05 2.03 -23.15
C LYS A 114 -41.32 1.19 -23.07
N LEU A 115 -41.48 0.41 -22.00
CA LEU A 115 -42.64 -0.46 -21.79
C LEU A 115 -43.93 0.36 -21.60
N ASN A 116 -43.86 1.43 -20.79
CA ASN A 116 -44.97 2.35 -20.58
C ASN A 116 -45.39 3.09 -21.87
N LYS A 117 -44.43 3.52 -22.70
CA LYS A 117 -44.73 4.13 -24.00
C LYS A 117 -45.38 3.14 -24.99
N GLY A 118 -44.96 1.88 -24.97
CA GLY A 118 -45.55 0.83 -25.79
C GLY A 118 -47.01 0.54 -25.43
N LEU A 119 -47.35 0.56 -24.14
CA LEU A 119 -48.72 0.34 -23.63
C LEU A 119 -49.67 1.52 -23.90
N GLN A 120 -49.16 2.75 -24.00
CA GLN A 120 -49.96 3.94 -24.30
C GLN A 120 -50.30 4.09 -25.80
N GLY A 121 -49.58 3.41 -26.69
CA GLY A 121 -49.80 3.46 -28.14
C GLY A 121 -50.83 2.46 -28.70
N THR A 122 -51.50 1.68 -27.84
CA THR A 122 -52.42 0.58 -28.23
C THR A 122 -53.91 0.89 -28.02
N TYR A 123 -54.34 2.16 -28.14
CA TYR A 123 -55.76 2.55 -28.12
C TYR A 123 -56.18 3.26 -29.40
#